data_AF-A0A453IUU5-F1
#
_entry.id   AF-A0A453IUU5-F1
#
_cell.length_a   1.000
_cell.length_b   1.000
_cell.length_c   1.000
_cell.angle_alpha   90.00
_cell.angle_beta   90.00
_cell.angle_gamma   90.00
#
_symmetry.space_group_name_H-M   'P 1'
#
loop_
_entity.id
_entity.type
_entity.pdbx_description
1 polymer ?
#
loop_
_entity_poly.entity_id
_entity_poly.type
_entity_poly.pdbx_seq_one_letter_code
_entity_poly.pdbx_strand_id
1 'polypeptide(L)'
;MHQIQWINACNGFYCDAFTPNSPSKPTMWTEAWTGWFTEFGGTIRKRPVEDLSFAVARFVQKGGSFINYYMYHGGTNFGRTAGGPFITTSYDYDAPLDEYGLAREPKYGHLKELHRTIKLCEPALVSVDPTVTSLGSMQEAHVYRSPSGCAAFLANYNSNSHAKVVFDNEHYSLPPWSISILPDCKTVVYNTATVGVQTSQMQMWSNGASSMMWERYDEEVGSLAAAPLLTTSGLLEQLNVTRDTSDYLWYMTSVDVSPSEKFLQGGKPLSLSVQSAGHALHIFINGQLQGSASGTREDKRISYKGNVNLRAGTNKISLLSVACGLPNIGVHYETWNTGVNGPVVLHGLDEGSRDLTWQTWTYQVGLKGEQMNLNSLEGASSVEWMQGSLIAQNQMPLAWYRAYFDTPSGDEPLALDMGSMGKGQIWINGQSIGRYSLAYATGDCKDYSYTGSFRATKCQAGCGQPTQRWYHVPKSWLQPSRNLLVVFEELGGDTSKISLVKRSVSSVCADVSEFHPSIKNWQTESSGEAKPELRRSKVHLRCAPGQSISAIKFASFGTPSGTCGSFEQGECHSTKSQTVLEKCIGKQRCAVAISPDNFGGDPCPNVMKRVAVEAVCSPGT
;
A
#
# COMPACT_ATOMS: atom_id res chain seq x y z
N MET A 1 -1.58 -46.46 12.77
CA MET A 1 -1.67 -44.99 12.96
C MET A 1 -0.79 -44.33 11.91
N HIS A 2 -1.36 -43.74 10.87
CA HIS A 2 -0.57 -42.90 9.96
C HIS A 2 -0.24 -41.60 10.70
N GLN A 3 1.03 -41.38 11.05
CA GLN A 3 1.47 -40.08 11.52
C GLN A 3 1.27 -39.08 10.38
N ILE A 4 0.39 -38.11 10.58
CA ILE A 4 0.27 -36.98 9.65
C ILE A 4 1.60 -36.22 9.71
N GLN A 5 2.36 -36.24 8.62
CA GLN A 5 3.62 -35.53 8.51
C GLN A 5 3.36 -34.07 8.11
N TRP A 6 3.47 -33.15 9.07
CA TRP A 6 3.39 -31.71 8.82
C TRP A 6 4.76 -31.14 8.47
N ILE A 7 4.86 -30.26 7.46
CA ILE A 7 6.06 -29.48 7.18
C ILE A 7 5.88 -28.09 7.81
N ASN A 8 6.75 -27.71 8.74
CA ASN A 8 6.79 -26.34 9.24
C ASN A 8 7.53 -25.45 8.24
N ALA A 9 7.09 -24.20 8.13
CA ALA A 9 7.66 -23.21 7.22
C ALA A 9 8.01 -21.92 7.96
N CYS A 10 8.63 -20.99 7.24
CA CYS A 10 9.03 -19.69 7.76
C CYS A 10 8.30 -18.55 7.05
N ASN A 11 8.00 -17.49 7.80
CA ASN A 11 7.47 -16.21 7.34
C ASN A 11 8.40 -15.10 7.81
N GLY A 12 8.60 -14.06 6.99
CA GLY A 12 9.44 -12.94 7.40
C GLY A 12 10.02 -12.14 6.25
N PHE A 13 10.85 -11.15 6.59
CA PHE A 13 11.69 -10.46 5.60
C PHE A 13 12.87 -11.34 5.13
N TYR A 14 13.36 -12.23 6.01
CA TYR A 14 14.42 -13.19 5.73
C TYR A 14 14.10 -14.52 6.43
N CYS A 15 14.32 -15.63 5.74
CA CYS A 15 14.17 -16.98 6.28
C CYS A 15 15.41 -17.85 6.05
N ASP A 16 16.55 -17.25 5.71
CA ASP A 16 17.79 -17.96 5.38
C ASP A 16 18.46 -18.65 6.59
N ALA A 17 18.00 -18.38 7.80
CA ALA A 17 18.43 -19.04 9.04
C ALA A 17 17.42 -20.11 9.53
N PHE A 18 16.27 -20.24 8.87
CA PHE A 18 15.26 -21.23 9.25
C PHE A 18 15.72 -22.65 8.91
N THR A 19 15.43 -23.59 9.80
CA THR A 19 15.63 -25.03 9.56
C THR A 19 14.32 -25.75 9.88
N PRO A 20 13.85 -26.67 9.04
CA PRO A 20 12.65 -27.45 9.32
C PRO A 20 12.84 -28.31 10.58
N ASN A 21 11.73 -28.75 11.18
CA ASN A 21 11.75 -29.54 12.42
C ASN A 21 12.26 -30.99 12.24
N SER A 22 12.73 -31.33 11.03
CA SER A 22 13.33 -32.62 10.71
C SER A 22 14.20 -32.49 9.46
N PRO A 23 15.37 -33.16 9.39
CA PRO A 23 16.25 -33.12 8.22
C PRO A 23 15.65 -33.77 6.97
N SER A 24 14.59 -34.58 7.10
CA SER A 24 13.90 -35.21 5.95
C SER A 24 12.84 -34.30 5.30
N LYS A 25 12.69 -33.06 5.76
CA LYS A 25 11.70 -32.10 5.27
C LYS A 25 12.37 -30.95 4.51
N PRO A 26 11.70 -30.40 3.48
CA PRO A 26 12.24 -29.27 2.74
C PRO A 26 12.18 -27.97 3.57
N THR A 27 13.14 -27.08 3.33
CA THR A 27 13.12 -25.71 3.87
C THR A 27 12.20 -24.84 3.00
N MET A 28 11.10 -24.36 3.59
CA MET A 28 10.05 -23.60 2.88
C MET A 28 9.84 -22.20 3.48
N TRP A 29 9.78 -21.19 2.62
CA TRP A 29 9.47 -19.79 2.96
C TRP A 29 8.10 -19.42 2.40
N THR A 30 7.07 -19.46 3.25
CA THR A 30 5.67 -19.27 2.86
C THR A 30 5.26 -17.81 2.70
N GLU A 31 5.95 -16.89 3.36
CA GLU A 31 5.71 -15.45 3.21
C GLU A 31 7.00 -14.64 3.16
N ALA A 32 7.54 -14.46 1.95
CA ALA A 32 8.59 -13.51 1.66
C ALA A 32 8.00 -12.11 1.53
N TRP A 33 8.01 -11.36 2.64
CA TRP A 33 7.33 -10.08 2.71
C TRP A 33 7.90 -9.06 1.73
N THR A 34 7.10 -8.63 0.74
CA THR A 34 7.53 -7.73 -0.34
C THR A 34 7.52 -6.26 0.02
N GLY A 35 6.98 -5.93 1.19
CA GLY A 35 6.74 -4.61 1.74
C GLY A 35 6.00 -4.77 3.07
N TRP A 36 4.96 -3.98 3.30
CA TRP A 36 4.07 -4.14 4.45
C TRP A 36 2.67 -3.62 4.12
N PHE A 37 1.66 -4.05 4.88
CA PHE A 37 0.32 -3.47 4.76
C PHE A 37 0.35 -2.00 5.18
N THR A 38 -0.69 -1.26 4.77
CA THR A 38 -0.89 0.14 5.15
C THR A 38 -2.12 0.26 6.06
N GLU A 39 -2.07 1.20 6.99
CA GLU A 39 -3.12 1.47 7.97
C GLU A 39 -3.49 2.96 7.91
N PHE A 40 -4.77 3.31 8.08
CA PHE A 40 -5.21 4.70 8.07
C PHE A 40 -4.47 5.51 9.15
N GLY A 41 -3.82 6.61 8.75
CA GLY A 41 -2.96 7.42 9.62
C GLY A 41 -1.49 6.96 9.69
N GLY A 42 -1.18 5.78 9.16
CA GLY A 42 0.18 5.27 9.03
C GLY A 42 0.86 5.65 7.72
N THR A 43 2.18 5.48 7.64
CA THR A 43 2.95 5.66 6.40
C THR A 43 2.86 4.46 5.47
N ILE A 44 2.99 4.69 4.16
CA ILE A 44 3.16 3.62 3.17
C ILE A 44 4.56 2.99 3.38
N ARG A 45 4.63 1.68 3.56
CA ARG A 45 5.89 0.95 3.79
C ARG A 45 6.37 0.29 2.49
N LYS A 46 7.59 0.61 2.07
CA LYS A 46 8.19 0.04 0.86
C LYS A 46 9.35 -0.90 1.22
N ARG A 47 9.70 -1.82 0.33
CA ARG A 47 10.91 -2.64 0.44
C ARG A 47 11.70 -2.57 -0.87
N PRO A 48 12.98 -2.14 -0.85
CA PRO A 48 13.83 -2.13 -2.03
C PRO A 48 13.91 -3.52 -2.67
N VAL A 49 13.90 -3.59 -4.01
CA VAL A 49 13.94 -4.88 -4.70
C VAL A 49 15.28 -5.57 -4.53
N GLU A 50 16.35 -4.80 -4.37
CA GLU A 50 17.70 -5.29 -4.17
C GLU A 50 17.79 -6.10 -2.87
N ASP A 51 17.16 -5.60 -1.80
CA ASP A 51 17.08 -6.32 -0.52
C ASP A 51 16.16 -7.55 -0.61
N LEU A 52 14.99 -7.45 -1.24
CA LEU A 52 14.11 -8.59 -1.43
C LEU A 52 14.78 -9.68 -2.26
N SER A 53 15.44 -9.29 -3.35
CA SER A 53 16.21 -10.21 -4.20
C SER A 53 17.39 -10.81 -3.45
N PHE A 54 18.09 -10.04 -2.62
CA PHE A 54 19.15 -10.54 -1.76
C PHE A 54 18.62 -11.58 -0.78
N ALA A 55 17.51 -11.30 -0.10
CA ALA A 55 16.91 -12.22 0.85
C ALA A 55 16.50 -13.55 0.18
N VAL A 56 15.89 -13.48 -1.00
CA VAL A 56 15.52 -14.66 -1.80
C VAL A 56 16.75 -15.45 -2.24
N ALA A 57 17.77 -14.79 -2.82
CA ALA A 57 18.99 -15.46 -3.24
C ALA A 57 19.74 -16.09 -2.04
N ARG A 58 19.75 -15.41 -0.88
CA ARG A 58 20.35 -15.91 0.36
C ARG A 58 19.63 -17.13 0.93
N PHE A 59 18.32 -17.22 0.74
CA PHE A 59 17.53 -18.39 1.10
C PHE A 59 17.82 -19.57 0.14
N VAL A 60 17.79 -19.32 -1.17
CA VAL A 60 18.06 -20.35 -2.20
C VAL A 60 19.48 -20.91 -2.09
N GLN A 61 20.49 -20.05 -1.91
CA GLN A 61 21.89 -20.49 -1.87
C GLN A 61 22.14 -21.50 -0.73
N LYS A 62 21.35 -21.45 0.35
CA LYS A 62 21.43 -22.33 1.52
C LYS A 62 20.52 -23.58 1.45
N GLY A 63 19.97 -23.91 0.28
CA GLY A 63 19.12 -25.09 0.08
C GLY A 63 17.62 -24.81 0.26
N GLY A 64 17.22 -23.54 0.34
CA GLY A 64 15.81 -23.16 0.34
C GLY A 64 15.12 -23.55 -0.97
N SER A 65 14.05 -24.34 -0.89
CA SER A 65 13.44 -25.02 -2.06
C SER A 65 12.01 -24.58 -2.39
N PHE A 66 11.39 -23.76 -1.54
CA PHE A 66 10.08 -23.15 -1.79
C PHE A 66 10.05 -21.72 -1.27
N ILE A 67 9.59 -20.78 -2.11
CA ILE A 67 9.48 -19.36 -1.76
C ILE A 67 8.16 -18.83 -2.33
N ASN A 68 7.40 -18.14 -1.50
CA ASN A 68 6.19 -17.44 -1.91
C ASN A 68 6.26 -15.96 -1.52
N TYR A 69 6.03 -15.06 -2.48
CA TYR A 69 5.99 -13.62 -2.22
C TYR A 69 4.67 -13.24 -1.57
N TYR A 70 4.75 -12.71 -0.36
CA TYR A 70 3.61 -12.12 0.34
C TYR A 70 3.78 -10.59 0.34
N MET A 71 3.20 -9.84 -0.60
CA MET A 71 2.27 -10.25 -1.65
C MET A 71 2.94 -10.16 -3.03
N TYR A 72 2.61 -11.09 -3.93
CA TYR A 72 2.93 -10.92 -5.34
C TYR A 72 2.01 -9.87 -6.02
N HIS A 73 0.72 -9.92 -5.68
CA HIS A 73 -0.27 -8.88 -5.91
C HIS A 73 -1.09 -8.75 -4.63
N GLY A 74 -1.11 -7.56 -4.03
CA GLY A 74 -1.85 -7.32 -2.81
C GLY A 74 -3.30 -6.92 -3.06
N GLY A 75 -3.53 -6.00 -4.01
CA GLY A 75 -4.88 -5.59 -4.45
C GLY A 75 -5.57 -4.62 -3.49
N THR A 76 -6.88 -4.79 -3.34
CA THR A 76 -7.77 -3.87 -2.61
C THR A 76 -8.69 -4.66 -1.68
N ASN A 77 -8.84 -4.20 -0.44
CA ASN A 77 -9.83 -4.66 0.53
C ASN A 77 -11.20 -4.07 0.19
N PHE A 78 -11.86 -4.60 -0.84
CA PHE A 78 -13.21 -4.18 -1.23
C PHE A 78 -14.25 -4.47 -0.16
N GLY A 79 -15.36 -3.73 -0.18
CA GLY A 79 -16.41 -3.88 0.83
C GLY A 79 -16.00 -3.43 2.22
N ARG A 80 -16.82 -3.81 3.20
CA ARG A 80 -16.56 -3.53 4.62
C ARG A 80 -16.06 -4.75 5.41
N THR A 81 -16.23 -5.96 4.89
CA THR A 81 -15.84 -7.20 5.57
C THR A 81 -14.42 -7.68 5.19
N ALA A 82 -13.65 -6.85 4.48
CA ALA A 82 -12.23 -7.06 4.21
C ALA A 82 -11.38 -6.04 4.96
N GLY A 83 -10.16 -6.45 5.32
CA GLY A 83 -9.24 -5.64 6.13
C GLY A 83 -9.68 -5.46 7.59
N GLY A 84 -8.81 -4.82 8.37
CA GLY A 84 -9.11 -4.42 9.74
C GLY A 84 -8.03 -4.83 10.76
N PRO A 85 -8.10 -4.29 11.99
CA PRO A 85 -8.71 -2.99 12.28
C PRO A 85 -7.81 -1.90 11.68
N PHE A 86 -8.39 -0.80 11.19
CA PHE A 86 -7.69 0.35 10.60
C PHE A 86 -6.80 0.08 9.37
N ILE A 87 -6.76 -1.15 8.83
CA ILE A 87 -6.09 -1.42 7.55
C ILE A 87 -6.76 -0.60 6.45
N THR A 88 -5.97 0.01 5.59
CA THR A 88 -6.48 0.79 4.45
C THR A 88 -7.26 -0.07 3.48
N THR A 89 -8.09 0.57 2.65
CA THR A 89 -8.76 -0.12 1.55
C THR A 89 -7.75 -0.59 0.51
N SER A 90 -6.66 0.15 0.28
CA SER A 90 -5.52 -0.35 -0.49
C SER A 90 -4.80 -1.45 0.30
N TYR A 91 -4.50 -2.57 -0.36
CA TYR A 91 -3.60 -3.61 0.14
C TYR A 91 -2.38 -3.77 -0.76
N ASP A 92 -1.90 -2.67 -1.37
CA ASP A 92 -0.79 -2.64 -2.34
C ASP A 92 0.47 -3.42 -1.92
N TYR A 93 0.84 -3.32 -0.63
CA TYR A 93 1.97 -4.05 -0.02
C TYR A 93 3.35 -3.77 -0.66
N ASP A 94 3.47 -2.72 -1.48
CA ASP A 94 4.62 -2.51 -2.37
C ASP A 94 4.93 -3.76 -3.22
N ALA A 95 3.90 -4.51 -3.59
CA ALA A 95 3.99 -5.78 -4.29
C ALA A 95 4.55 -5.63 -5.73
N PRO A 96 5.16 -6.69 -6.30
CA PRO A 96 5.60 -6.71 -7.70
C PRO A 96 4.52 -6.31 -8.71
N LEU A 97 3.25 -6.68 -8.46
CA LEU A 97 2.09 -6.08 -9.12
C LEU A 97 1.43 -5.12 -8.14
N ASP A 98 1.29 -3.86 -8.52
CA ASP A 98 0.67 -2.85 -7.65
C ASP A 98 -0.83 -3.14 -7.43
N GLU A 99 -1.48 -2.34 -6.57
CA GLU A 99 -2.91 -2.45 -6.26
C GLU A 99 -3.81 -2.57 -7.50
N TYR A 100 -3.41 -1.93 -8.61
CA TYR A 100 -4.18 -1.81 -9.84
C TYR A 100 -3.82 -2.89 -10.86
N GLY A 101 -2.95 -3.85 -10.48
CA GLY A 101 -2.49 -4.94 -11.35
C GLY A 101 -1.39 -4.53 -12.34
N LEU A 102 -0.81 -3.34 -12.21
CA LEU A 102 0.30 -2.91 -13.06
C LEU A 102 1.63 -3.43 -12.52
N ALA A 103 2.55 -3.78 -13.41
CA ALA A 103 3.91 -4.16 -13.03
C ALA A 103 4.62 -2.99 -12.35
N ARG A 104 5.05 -3.19 -11.10
CA ARG A 104 5.85 -2.24 -10.33
C ARG A 104 7.30 -2.39 -10.71
N GLU A 105 7.76 -1.60 -11.67
CA GLU A 105 9.15 -1.62 -12.11
C GLU A 105 10.02 -0.68 -11.26
N PRO A 106 11.22 -1.13 -10.83
CA PRO A 106 11.95 -2.30 -11.32
C PRO A 106 11.68 -3.60 -10.54
N LYS A 107 10.82 -3.58 -9.52
CA LYS A 107 10.60 -4.73 -8.62
C LYS A 107 10.17 -5.99 -9.36
N TYR A 108 9.16 -5.87 -10.22
CA TYR A 108 8.66 -6.97 -11.04
C TYR A 108 9.74 -7.56 -11.95
N GLY A 109 10.40 -6.72 -12.75
CA GLY A 109 11.39 -7.18 -13.72
C GLY A 109 12.65 -7.74 -13.07
N HIS A 110 13.16 -7.13 -12.00
CA HIS A 110 14.37 -7.61 -11.34
C HIS A 110 14.15 -8.98 -10.70
N LEU A 111 13.01 -9.20 -10.03
CA LEU A 111 12.64 -10.53 -9.52
C LEU A 111 12.39 -11.53 -10.65
N LYS A 112 11.85 -11.10 -11.79
CA LYS A 112 11.70 -11.97 -12.97
C LYS A 112 13.05 -12.45 -13.49
N GLU A 113 14.07 -11.59 -13.55
CA GLU A 113 15.42 -11.97 -13.95
C GLU A 113 16.11 -12.86 -12.89
N LEU A 114 15.87 -12.62 -11.60
CA LEU A 114 16.26 -13.53 -10.52
C LEU A 114 15.70 -14.94 -10.74
N HIS A 115 14.39 -15.06 -10.96
CA HIS A 115 13.76 -16.37 -11.16
C HIS A 115 14.27 -17.09 -12.41
N ARG A 116 14.46 -16.36 -13.52
CA ARG A 116 15.07 -16.92 -14.72
C ARG A 116 16.47 -17.46 -14.43
N THR A 117 17.24 -16.74 -13.64
CA THR A 117 18.58 -17.16 -13.21
C THR A 117 18.53 -18.40 -12.33
N ILE A 118 17.63 -18.44 -11.34
CA ILE A 118 17.42 -19.64 -10.50
C ILE A 118 17.02 -20.85 -11.36
N LYS A 119 16.19 -20.65 -12.39
CA LYS A 119 15.84 -21.72 -13.34
C LYS A 119 17.01 -22.25 -14.16
N LEU A 120 18.01 -21.41 -14.47
CA LEU A 120 19.26 -21.90 -15.07
C LEU A 120 20.07 -22.74 -14.08
N CYS A 121 20.03 -22.40 -12.78
CA CYS A 121 20.70 -23.15 -11.72
C CYS A 121 19.96 -24.43 -11.29
N GLU A 122 18.67 -24.58 -11.63
CA GLU A 122 17.78 -25.64 -11.12
C GLU A 122 18.35 -27.06 -11.26
N PRO A 123 18.95 -27.48 -12.40
CA PRO A 123 19.52 -28.82 -12.53
C PRO A 123 20.63 -29.15 -11.52
N ALA A 124 21.38 -28.13 -11.06
CA ALA A 124 22.38 -28.28 -10.01
C ALA A 124 21.72 -28.22 -8.62
N LEU A 125 20.83 -27.23 -8.40
CA LEU A 125 20.14 -27.00 -7.12
C LEU A 125 19.35 -28.21 -6.62
N VAL A 126 18.71 -28.97 -7.52
CA VAL A 126 17.87 -30.13 -7.14
C VAL A 126 18.65 -31.44 -7.02
N SER A 127 19.96 -31.43 -7.29
CA SER A 127 20.78 -32.65 -7.38
C SER A 127 21.68 -32.89 -6.17
N VAL A 128 22.06 -31.81 -5.46
CA VAL A 128 23.02 -31.84 -4.35
C VAL A 128 22.73 -30.71 -3.36
N ASP A 129 23.22 -30.84 -2.14
CA ASP A 129 23.28 -29.75 -1.17
C ASP A 129 24.47 -28.80 -1.45
N PRO A 130 24.42 -27.53 -1.03
CA PRO A 130 25.50 -26.58 -1.26
C PRO A 130 26.75 -26.92 -0.46
N THR A 131 27.92 -26.80 -1.09
CA THR A 131 29.20 -26.70 -0.39
C THR A 131 29.53 -25.22 -0.15
N VAL A 132 29.82 -24.86 1.10
CA VAL A 132 30.14 -23.48 1.49
C VAL A 132 31.65 -23.28 1.57
N THR A 133 32.16 -22.24 0.91
CA THR A 133 33.57 -21.84 0.95
C THR A 133 33.67 -20.37 1.36
N SER A 134 34.54 -20.05 2.32
CA SER A 134 34.84 -18.66 2.66
C SER A 134 35.66 -18.01 1.55
N LEU A 135 35.26 -16.81 1.12
CA LEU A 135 35.99 -15.98 0.15
C LEU A 135 36.63 -14.75 0.82
N GLY A 136 36.37 -14.55 2.12
CA GLY A 136 36.76 -13.38 2.89
C GLY A 136 36.05 -13.35 4.25
N SER A 137 36.22 -12.26 5.00
CA SER A 137 35.65 -12.12 6.34
C SER A 137 34.13 -12.04 6.36
N MET A 138 33.51 -11.50 5.30
CA MET A 138 32.05 -11.37 5.15
C MET A 138 31.59 -11.85 3.77
N GLN A 139 32.39 -12.69 3.11
CA GLN A 139 32.13 -13.19 1.77
C GLN A 139 32.17 -14.71 1.75
N GLU A 140 31.20 -15.30 1.05
CA GLU A 140 31.04 -16.76 0.93
C GLU A 140 30.70 -17.14 -0.50
N ALA A 141 31.15 -18.31 -0.93
CA ALA A 141 30.63 -19.03 -2.08
C ALA A 141 29.78 -20.21 -1.60
N HIS A 142 28.56 -20.33 -2.12
CA HIS A 142 27.71 -21.51 -1.98
C HIS A 142 27.66 -22.21 -3.34
N VAL A 143 28.19 -23.43 -3.42
CA VAL A 143 28.41 -24.13 -4.69
C VAL A 143 27.61 -25.43 -4.73
N TYR A 144 26.77 -25.57 -5.75
CA TYR A 144 26.04 -26.77 -6.11
C TYR A 144 26.76 -27.39 -7.31
N ARG A 145 27.54 -28.45 -7.09
CA ARG A 145 28.30 -29.12 -8.14
C ARG A 145 27.92 -30.59 -8.20
N SER A 146 27.43 -31.01 -9.35
CA SER A 146 27.06 -32.39 -9.61
C SER A 146 27.32 -32.73 -11.09
N PRO A 147 27.18 -34.02 -11.50
CA PRO A 147 27.26 -34.36 -12.91
C PRO A 147 26.18 -33.69 -13.79
N SER A 148 25.07 -33.22 -13.20
CA SER A 148 23.99 -32.53 -13.93
C SER A 148 24.23 -31.02 -14.14
N GLY A 149 25.24 -30.43 -13.48
CA GLY A 149 25.60 -29.02 -13.66
C GLY A 149 26.39 -28.43 -12.49
N CYS A 150 26.77 -27.16 -12.63
CA CYS A 150 27.44 -26.40 -11.57
C CYS A 150 26.77 -25.03 -11.42
N ALA A 151 26.27 -24.71 -10.23
CA ALA A 151 25.78 -23.37 -9.90
C ALA A 151 26.53 -22.82 -8.68
N ALA A 152 26.92 -21.54 -8.72
CA ALA A 152 27.55 -20.86 -7.60
C ALA A 152 26.83 -19.55 -7.24
N PHE A 153 26.76 -19.27 -5.95
CA PHE A 153 26.27 -18.02 -5.38
C PHE A 153 27.41 -17.36 -4.60
N LEU A 154 27.85 -16.19 -5.04
CA LEU A 154 28.93 -15.43 -4.40
C LEU A 154 28.31 -14.29 -3.60
N ALA A 155 28.32 -14.42 -2.28
CA ALA A 155 27.67 -13.49 -1.36
C ALA A 155 28.66 -12.49 -0.76
N ASN A 156 28.22 -11.24 -0.64
CA ASN A 156 28.85 -10.21 0.19
C ASN A 156 27.85 -9.71 1.23
N TYR A 157 28.06 -10.09 2.50
CA TYR A 157 27.21 -9.68 3.62
C TYR A 157 27.59 -8.32 4.22
N ASN A 158 28.69 -7.71 3.76
CA ASN A 158 29.06 -6.36 4.20
C ASN A 158 28.06 -5.35 3.62
N SER A 159 27.39 -4.57 4.48
CA SER A 159 26.40 -3.57 4.08
C SER A 159 26.98 -2.24 3.61
N ASN A 160 28.29 -2.04 3.78
CA ASN A 160 28.93 -0.73 3.68
C ASN A 160 29.97 -0.65 2.56
N SER A 161 30.56 -1.78 2.13
CA SER A 161 31.63 -1.75 1.14
C SER A 161 31.53 -2.87 0.09
N HIS A 162 32.00 -2.53 -1.11
CA HIS A 162 32.26 -3.51 -2.15
C HIS A 162 33.34 -4.50 -1.70
N ALA A 163 33.28 -5.71 -2.23
CA ALA A 163 34.32 -6.72 -2.07
C ALA A 163 34.87 -7.14 -3.44
N LYS A 164 36.18 -7.42 -3.51
CA LYS A 164 36.79 -8.15 -4.63
C LYS A 164 37.17 -9.53 -4.11
N VAL A 165 36.65 -10.58 -4.73
CA VAL A 165 36.88 -11.97 -4.33
C VAL A 165 37.49 -12.76 -5.48
N VAL A 166 38.21 -13.84 -5.15
CA VAL A 166 38.70 -14.81 -6.11
C VAL A 166 37.90 -16.09 -5.96
N PHE A 167 37.30 -16.58 -7.04
CA PHE A 167 36.56 -17.84 -7.07
C PHE A 167 36.89 -18.57 -8.37
N ASP A 168 37.33 -19.83 -8.25
CA ASP A 168 37.76 -20.67 -9.38
C ASP A 168 38.78 -19.96 -10.31
N ASN A 169 39.77 -19.29 -9.71
CA ASN A 169 40.81 -18.47 -10.35
C ASN A 169 40.35 -17.21 -11.11
N GLU A 170 39.07 -16.84 -11.00
CA GLU A 170 38.51 -15.63 -11.59
C GLU A 170 38.23 -14.57 -10.52
N HIS A 171 38.31 -13.29 -10.90
CA HIS A 171 38.06 -12.15 -10.01
C HIS A 171 36.63 -11.63 -10.15
N TYR A 172 35.91 -11.51 -9.03
CA TYR A 172 34.55 -10.97 -9.00
C TYR A 172 34.47 -9.75 -8.09
N SER A 173 33.74 -8.73 -8.53
CA SER A 173 33.37 -7.59 -7.68
C SER A 173 31.94 -7.77 -7.19
N LEU A 174 31.75 -7.73 -5.87
CA LEU A 174 30.45 -7.88 -5.22
C LEU A 174 30.06 -6.55 -4.57
N PRO A 175 28.95 -5.91 -4.99
CA PRO A 175 28.38 -4.77 -4.29
C PRO A 175 28.09 -5.07 -2.81
N PRO A 176 27.97 -4.04 -1.95
CA PRO A 176 27.52 -4.23 -0.58
C PRO A 176 26.17 -4.94 -0.55
N TRP A 177 25.96 -5.81 0.44
CA TRP A 177 24.68 -6.51 0.66
C TRP A 177 24.10 -7.16 -0.60
N SER A 178 24.92 -7.96 -1.30
CA SER A 178 24.55 -8.53 -2.60
C SER A 178 25.01 -9.97 -2.78
N ILE A 179 24.34 -10.67 -3.70
CA ILE A 179 24.73 -12.02 -4.16
C ILE A 179 24.80 -12.01 -5.68
N SER A 180 25.94 -12.47 -6.23
CA SER A 180 26.10 -12.76 -7.65
C SER A 180 25.81 -14.24 -7.91
N ILE A 181 25.05 -14.55 -8.97
CA ILE A 181 24.65 -15.92 -9.31
C ILE A 181 25.28 -16.34 -10.64
N LEU A 182 25.94 -17.51 -10.62
CA LEU A 182 26.70 -18.09 -11.71
C LEU A 182 26.13 -19.49 -12.04
N PRO A 183 25.27 -19.63 -13.07
CA PRO A 183 24.63 -20.91 -13.41
C PRO A 183 25.55 -21.99 -13.96
N ASP A 184 26.82 -21.65 -14.22
CA ASP A 184 27.89 -22.54 -14.68
C ASP A 184 29.13 -22.47 -13.77
N CYS A 185 29.00 -21.85 -12.60
CA CYS A 185 30.10 -21.53 -11.68
C CYS A 185 31.18 -20.59 -12.24
N LYS A 186 30.96 -19.94 -13.39
CA LYS A 186 31.97 -19.09 -14.05
C LYS A 186 31.46 -17.70 -14.43
N THR A 187 30.29 -17.60 -15.05
CA THR A 187 29.80 -16.32 -15.56
C THR A 187 28.69 -15.77 -14.69
N VAL A 188 28.86 -14.54 -14.19
CA VAL A 188 27.80 -13.84 -13.45
C VAL A 188 26.71 -13.42 -14.44
N VAL A 189 25.50 -13.95 -14.27
CA VAL A 189 24.34 -13.57 -15.10
C VAL A 189 23.36 -12.65 -14.38
N TYR A 190 23.49 -12.57 -13.05
CA TYR A 190 22.63 -11.77 -12.18
C TYR A 190 23.37 -11.39 -10.90
N ASN A 191 23.16 -10.16 -10.43
CA ASN A 191 23.53 -9.74 -9.08
C ASN A 191 22.35 -9.03 -8.42
N THR A 192 22.07 -9.37 -7.17
CA THR A 192 20.86 -8.89 -6.46
C THR A 192 20.81 -7.37 -6.30
N ALA A 193 21.95 -6.67 -6.29
CA ALA A 193 22.05 -5.22 -6.14
C ALA A 193 22.32 -4.47 -7.46
N THR A 194 22.45 -5.18 -8.59
CA THR A 194 22.70 -4.58 -9.90
C THR A 194 21.42 -4.57 -10.73
N VAL A 195 20.58 -3.56 -10.53
CA VAL A 195 19.28 -3.46 -11.21
C VAL A 195 19.46 -2.89 -12.63
N GLY A 196 19.21 -3.71 -13.65
CA GLY A 196 19.25 -3.27 -15.07
C GLY A 196 17.88 -3.00 -15.68
N VAL A 197 16.82 -3.22 -14.91
CA VAL A 197 15.42 -2.99 -15.33
C VAL A 197 15.09 -1.52 -15.13
N GLN A 198 14.32 -0.94 -16.06
CA GLN A 198 13.84 0.43 -15.92
C GLN A 198 13.01 0.60 -14.63
N THR A 199 12.98 1.81 -14.08
CA THR A 199 12.01 2.21 -13.04
C THR A 199 10.85 2.94 -13.71
N SER A 200 9.61 2.63 -13.32
CA SER A 200 8.43 3.33 -13.82
C SER A 200 7.84 4.22 -12.73
N GLN A 201 7.70 5.51 -13.01
CA GLN A 201 6.98 6.44 -12.14
C GLN A 201 5.51 6.46 -12.55
N MET A 202 4.65 6.12 -11.59
CA MET A 202 3.19 6.09 -11.79
C MET A 202 2.58 7.41 -11.34
N GLN A 203 1.56 7.86 -12.07
CA GLN A 203 0.78 9.04 -11.73
C GLN A 203 -0.71 8.77 -11.90
N MET A 204 -1.51 9.43 -11.06
CA MET A 204 -2.96 9.51 -11.22
C MET A 204 -3.31 10.75 -12.03
N TRP A 205 -3.79 10.56 -13.25
CA TRP A 205 -4.18 11.62 -14.17
C TRP A 205 -5.67 11.89 -14.07
N SER A 206 -6.06 13.16 -13.87
CA SER A 206 -7.43 13.60 -14.08
C SER A 206 -7.57 14.14 -15.50
N ASN A 207 -8.65 13.78 -16.19
CA ASN A 207 -8.96 14.32 -17.52
C ASN A 207 -9.68 15.68 -17.44
N GLY A 208 -9.46 16.44 -16.37
CA GLY A 208 -10.36 17.52 -15.92
C GLY A 208 -11.54 16.96 -15.13
N ALA A 209 -12.20 17.82 -14.34
CA ALA A 209 -13.36 17.42 -13.56
C ALA A 209 -14.48 16.96 -14.51
N SER A 210 -14.76 15.65 -14.55
CA SER A 210 -16.08 15.20 -14.93
C SER A 210 -17.04 15.88 -13.98
N SER A 211 -17.80 16.86 -14.45
CA SER A 211 -18.79 17.60 -13.67
C SER A 211 -19.87 16.63 -13.19
N MET A 212 -19.59 15.91 -12.11
CA MET A 212 -20.56 15.08 -11.42
C MET A 212 -21.56 16.02 -10.76
N MET A 213 -22.80 15.95 -11.20
CA MET A 213 -23.89 16.65 -10.53
C MET A 213 -24.27 15.84 -9.30
N TRP A 214 -23.88 16.35 -8.14
CA TRP A 214 -24.12 15.70 -6.87
C TRP A 214 -25.52 16.01 -6.34
N GLU A 215 -26.09 15.03 -5.67
CA GLU A 215 -27.30 15.16 -4.86
C GLU A 215 -27.00 14.63 -3.45
N ARG A 216 -27.72 15.14 -2.44
CA ARG A 216 -27.45 14.85 -1.04
C ARG A 216 -28.69 14.43 -0.25
N TYR A 217 -28.52 13.49 0.67
CA TYR A 217 -29.49 13.10 1.68
C TYR A 217 -28.82 13.13 3.06
N ASP A 218 -29.47 13.77 4.04
CA ASP A 218 -28.93 13.92 5.39
C ASP A 218 -29.35 12.74 6.28
N GLU A 219 -28.39 12.14 6.97
CA GLU A 219 -28.68 11.06 7.92
C GLU A 219 -29.38 11.65 9.16
N GLU A 220 -30.63 11.26 9.38
CA GLU A 220 -31.44 11.82 10.46
C GLU A 220 -31.10 11.21 11.84
N VAL A 221 -30.37 11.95 12.67
CA VAL A 221 -30.09 11.55 14.07
C VAL A 221 -31.31 11.78 14.99
N GLY A 222 -32.18 12.73 14.65
CA GLY A 222 -33.35 13.10 15.47
C GLY A 222 -34.47 12.05 15.47
N SER A 223 -34.63 11.29 14.38
CA SER A 223 -35.70 10.30 14.19
C SER A 223 -35.30 8.87 14.54
N LEU A 224 -34.11 8.68 15.15
CA LEU A 224 -33.61 7.39 15.66
C LEU A 224 -34.56 6.82 16.73
N ALA A 225 -35.64 6.15 16.32
CA ALA A 225 -36.50 5.26 17.12
C ALA A 225 -37.63 4.56 16.34
N ALA A 226 -37.65 4.55 15.00
CA ALA A 226 -38.82 4.14 14.22
C ALA A 226 -39.00 2.61 14.00
N ALA A 227 -38.09 1.77 14.49
CA ALA A 227 -38.10 0.30 14.36
C ALA A 227 -38.09 -0.36 15.75
N PRO A 228 -38.34 -1.67 15.91
CA PRO A 228 -38.20 -2.32 17.21
C PRO A 228 -36.74 -2.24 17.67
N LEU A 229 -36.46 -1.33 18.61
CA LEU A 229 -35.13 -1.11 19.16
C LEU A 229 -34.88 -2.08 20.31
N LEU A 230 -33.67 -2.64 20.36
CA LEU A 230 -33.20 -3.36 21.54
C LEU A 230 -32.99 -2.35 22.67
N THR A 231 -33.54 -2.65 23.85
CA THR A 231 -33.36 -1.84 25.06
C THR A 231 -32.90 -2.73 26.21
N THR A 232 -31.89 -2.29 26.95
CA THR A 232 -31.40 -2.99 28.15
C THR A 232 -30.89 -2.00 29.18
N SER A 233 -30.86 -2.41 30.44
CA SER A 233 -30.03 -1.74 31.45
C SER A 233 -28.56 -2.08 31.18
N GLY A 234 -27.70 -1.07 31.14
CA GLY A 234 -26.27 -1.27 30.90
C GLY A 234 -25.85 -1.19 29.43
N LEU A 235 -24.54 -1.19 29.23
CA LEU A 235 -23.89 -1.11 27.92
C LEU A 235 -23.66 -2.51 27.33
N LEU A 236 -23.97 -2.68 26.04
CA LEU A 236 -23.70 -3.89 25.27
C LEU A 236 -22.49 -3.71 24.35
N GLU A 237 -21.70 -4.77 24.21
CA GLU A 237 -20.57 -4.83 23.28
C GLU A 237 -21.07 -4.79 21.81
N GLN A 238 -20.36 -4.04 20.96
CA GLN A 238 -20.83 -3.71 19.62
C GLN A 238 -20.93 -4.92 18.68
N LEU A 239 -19.95 -5.82 18.69
CA LEU A 239 -19.96 -7.00 17.81
C LEU A 239 -21.09 -7.98 18.18
N ASN A 240 -21.41 -8.09 19.47
CA ASN A 240 -22.51 -8.92 19.96
C ASN A 240 -23.88 -8.39 19.48
N VAL A 241 -24.05 -7.08 19.40
CA VAL A 241 -25.31 -6.45 18.93
C VAL A 241 -25.38 -6.42 17.41
N THR A 242 -24.32 -5.96 16.75
CA THR A 242 -24.30 -5.76 15.29
C THR A 242 -24.12 -7.05 14.50
N ARG A 243 -23.49 -8.07 15.09
CA ARG A 243 -23.04 -9.28 14.37
C ARG A 243 -22.20 -8.95 13.13
N ASP A 244 -21.46 -7.83 13.18
CA ASP A 244 -20.69 -7.27 12.06
C ASP A 244 -21.53 -7.02 10.78
N THR A 245 -22.84 -6.82 10.90
CA THR A 245 -23.70 -6.49 9.75
C THR A 245 -23.55 -5.04 9.30
N SER A 246 -23.06 -4.16 10.17
CA SER A 246 -22.71 -2.76 9.89
C SER A 246 -21.50 -2.32 10.72
N ASP A 247 -20.76 -1.33 10.23
CA ASP A 247 -19.72 -0.64 11.01
C ASP A 247 -20.31 0.16 12.16
N TYR A 248 -21.59 0.52 12.09
CA TYR A 248 -22.22 1.54 12.91
C TYR A 248 -23.15 0.93 13.96
N LEU A 249 -23.01 1.38 15.20
CA LEU A 249 -23.96 1.09 16.28
C LEU A 249 -24.28 2.36 17.06
N TRP A 250 -25.56 2.69 17.12
CA TRP A 250 -26.07 3.76 17.97
C TRP A 250 -26.31 3.25 19.38
N TYR A 251 -25.76 3.95 20.37
CA TYR A 251 -26.07 3.81 21.79
C TYR A 251 -26.84 5.05 22.23
N MET A 252 -28.09 4.89 22.65
CA MET A 252 -28.96 6.01 22.98
C MET A 252 -29.48 5.92 24.41
N THR A 253 -29.41 7.03 25.14
CA THR A 253 -30.02 7.17 26.46
C THR A 253 -30.61 8.57 26.61
N SER A 254 -31.36 8.81 27.68
CA SER A 254 -31.93 10.12 27.98
C SER A 254 -31.57 10.56 29.39
N VAL A 255 -31.33 11.86 29.56
CA VAL A 255 -31.02 12.47 30.85
C VAL A 255 -31.96 13.63 31.09
N ASP A 256 -32.66 13.59 32.22
CA ASP A 256 -33.46 14.71 32.70
C ASP A 256 -32.59 15.69 33.49
N VAL A 257 -32.71 16.96 33.11
CA VAL A 257 -32.00 18.09 33.68
C VAL A 257 -33.01 19.01 34.36
N SER A 258 -32.79 19.29 35.65
CA SER A 258 -33.65 20.21 36.40
C SER A 258 -33.52 21.64 35.84
N PRO A 259 -34.62 22.40 35.69
CA PRO A 259 -34.55 23.83 35.35
C PRO A 259 -33.76 24.68 36.36
N SER A 260 -33.54 24.17 37.57
CA SER A 260 -32.78 24.84 38.63
C SER A 260 -31.26 24.66 38.52
N GLU A 261 -30.77 23.84 37.58
CA GLU A 261 -29.34 23.56 37.43
C GLU A 261 -28.53 24.83 37.16
N LYS A 262 -27.47 25.05 37.94
CA LYS A 262 -26.68 26.29 37.86
C LYS A 262 -26.04 26.54 36.50
N PHE A 263 -25.70 25.50 35.73
CA PHE A 263 -25.12 25.69 34.39
C PHE A 263 -26.08 26.37 33.42
N LEU A 264 -27.41 26.22 33.61
CA LEU A 264 -28.43 26.90 32.80
C LEU A 264 -28.53 28.40 33.13
N GLN A 265 -28.02 28.81 34.29
CA GLN A 265 -28.07 30.19 34.81
C GLN A 265 -26.75 30.93 34.60
N GLY A 266 -25.94 30.53 33.60
CA GLY A 266 -24.62 31.11 33.34
C GLY A 266 -23.48 30.48 34.14
N GLY A 267 -23.73 29.33 34.78
CA GLY A 267 -22.68 28.51 35.39
C GLY A 267 -21.75 27.85 34.38
N LYS A 268 -20.78 27.07 34.87
CA LYS A 268 -19.83 26.35 34.01
C LYS A 268 -20.56 25.30 33.15
N PRO A 269 -20.16 25.11 31.87
CA PRO A 269 -20.77 24.09 31.03
C PRO A 269 -20.51 22.68 31.58
N LEU A 270 -21.47 21.79 31.34
CA LEU A 270 -21.33 20.37 31.65
C LEU A 270 -20.32 19.70 30.71
N SER A 271 -19.72 18.60 31.18
CA SER A 271 -18.87 17.76 30.33
C SER A 271 -19.29 16.29 30.40
N LEU A 272 -19.20 15.61 29.26
CA LEU A 272 -19.46 14.19 29.14
C LEU A 272 -18.13 13.45 28.92
N SER A 273 -17.88 12.43 29.73
CA SER A 273 -16.79 11.48 29.55
C SER A 273 -17.34 10.15 29.03
N VAL A 274 -16.73 9.59 27.98
CA VAL A 274 -17.13 8.30 27.40
C VAL A 274 -15.90 7.45 27.15
N GLN A 275 -15.90 6.24 27.70
CA GLN A 275 -14.91 5.21 27.34
C GLN A 275 -15.50 4.20 26.35
N SER A 276 -14.70 3.87 25.36
CA SER A 276 -15.03 2.89 24.33
C SER A 276 -13.81 2.02 24.01
N ALA A 277 -14.06 0.76 23.69
CA ALA A 277 -13.04 -0.17 23.20
C ALA A 277 -12.63 0.10 21.74
N GLY A 278 -13.25 1.07 21.06
CA GLY A 278 -12.92 1.50 19.70
C GLY A 278 -14.07 1.31 18.72
N HIS A 279 -13.92 1.73 17.45
CA HIS A 279 -12.70 2.29 16.84
C HIS A 279 -12.80 3.79 16.54
N ALA A 280 -14.02 4.31 16.33
CA ALA A 280 -14.33 5.74 16.38
C ALA A 280 -15.65 5.98 17.11
N LEU A 281 -15.85 7.20 17.60
CA LEU A 281 -16.97 7.58 18.42
C LEU A 281 -17.40 9.01 18.08
N HIS A 282 -18.69 9.20 17.83
CA HIS A 282 -19.30 10.53 17.66
C HIS A 282 -20.37 10.74 18.72
N ILE A 283 -20.37 11.94 19.32
CA ILE A 283 -21.24 12.30 20.44
C ILE A 283 -22.30 13.27 19.95
N PHE A 284 -23.56 12.85 19.97
CA PHE A 284 -24.70 13.70 19.64
C PHE A 284 -25.55 13.98 20.87
N ILE A 285 -25.92 15.24 21.04
CA ILE A 285 -26.82 15.71 22.09
C ILE A 285 -28.00 16.39 21.41
N ASN A 286 -29.22 15.90 21.69
CA ASN A 286 -30.44 16.40 21.07
C ASN A 286 -30.36 16.48 19.53
N GLY A 287 -29.69 15.50 18.91
CA GLY A 287 -29.49 15.42 17.47
C GLY A 287 -28.34 16.26 16.91
N GLN A 288 -27.63 17.04 17.73
CA GLN A 288 -26.53 17.91 17.32
C GLN A 288 -25.16 17.31 17.70
N LEU A 289 -24.22 17.23 16.76
CA LEU A 289 -22.86 16.75 17.01
C LEU A 289 -22.14 17.68 18.01
N GLN A 290 -21.62 17.12 19.10
CA GLN A 290 -20.85 17.86 20.11
C GLN A 290 -19.34 17.56 20.03
N GLY A 291 -18.96 16.39 19.53
CA GLY A 291 -17.56 15.99 19.47
C GLY A 291 -17.36 14.60 18.88
N SER A 292 -16.12 14.29 18.51
CA SER A 292 -15.73 13.00 17.97
C SER A 292 -14.35 12.60 18.51
N ALA A 293 -14.08 11.30 18.54
CA ALA A 293 -12.76 10.74 18.85
C ALA A 293 -12.54 9.43 18.09
N SER A 294 -11.29 9.10 17.81
CA SER A 294 -10.91 7.86 17.13
C SER A 294 -9.65 7.27 17.75
N GLY A 295 -9.58 5.95 17.78
CA GLY A 295 -8.33 5.23 18.09
C GLY A 295 -7.39 5.18 16.89
N THR A 296 -6.36 4.36 17.04
CA THR A 296 -5.40 3.97 16.00
C THR A 296 -5.34 2.45 15.90
N ARG A 297 -4.54 1.92 14.97
CA ARG A 297 -4.32 0.48 14.87
C ARG A 297 -3.61 -0.10 16.10
N GLU A 298 -2.67 0.65 16.68
CA GLU A 298 -1.91 0.25 17.86
C GLU A 298 -2.73 0.39 19.15
N ASP A 299 -3.35 1.55 19.36
CA ASP A 299 -4.28 1.80 20.48
C ASP A 299 -5.68 2.12 19.95
N LYS A 300 -6.53 1.10 19.98
CA LYS A 300 -7.90 1.14 19.46
C LYS A 300 -8.86 1.86 20.41
N ARG A 301 -8.52 1.95 21.70
CA ARG A 301 -9.42 2.44 22.74
C ARG A 301 -9.62 3.94 22.60
N ILE A 302 -10.77 4.40 23.05
CA ILE A 302 -11.16 5.80 23.03
C ILE A 302 -11.50 6.23 24.45
N SER A 303 -10.93 7.35 24.86
CA SER A 303 -11.33 8.10 26.05
C SER A 303 -11.72 9.51 25.61
N TYR A 304 -13.01 9.75 25.47
CA TYR A 304 -13.54 11.06 25.12
C TYR A 304 -13.89 11.83 26.41
N LYS A 305 -13.55 13.12 26.44
CA LYS A 305 -14.07 14.08 27.43
C LYS A 305 -14.26 15.43 26.75
N GLY A 306 -15.48 15.93 26.73
CA GLY A 306 -15.80 17.21 26.08
C GLY A 306 -17.04 17.86 26.66
N ASN A 307 -17.19 19.17 26.41
CA ASN A 307 -18.35 19.92 26.85
C ASN A 307 -19.61 19.48 26.08
N VAL A 308 -20.77 19.53 26.74
CA VAL A 308 -22.05 19.16 26.13
C VAL A 308 -23.12 20.22 26.41
N ASN A 309 -23.95 20.48 25.40
CA ASN A 309 -25.03 21.45 25.48
C ASN A 309 -26.37 20.77 25.81
N LEU A 310 -26.69 20.68 27.10
CA LEU A 310 -27.99 20.20 27.58
C LEU A 310 -28.95 21.38 27.83
N ARG A 311 -30.25 21.13 27.70
CA ARG A 311 -31.34 22.07 28.02
C ARG A 311 -32.14 21.57 29.23
N ALA A 312 -32.96 22.43 29.83
CA ALA A 312 -33.91 21.99 30.86
C ALA A 312 -34.87 20.91 30.31
N GLY A 313 -35.23 19.94 31.16
CA GLY A 313 -36.05 18.79 30.80
C GLY A 313 -35.25 17.62 30.22
N THR A 314 -35.91 16.81 29.39
CA THR A 314 -35.31 15.59 28.82
C THR A 314 -34.37 15.91 27.68
N ASN A 315 -33.15 15.38 27.77
CA ASN A 315 -32.13 15.46 26.74
C ASN A 315 -31.78 14.08 26.22
N LYS A 316 -31.71 13.94 24.89
CA LYS A 316 -31.29 12.68 24.26
C LYS A 316 -29.77 12.71 24.05
N ILE A 317 -29.09 11.70 24.58
CA ILE A 317 -27.68 11.43 24.32
C ILE A 317 -27.63 10.27 23.32
N SER A 318 -26.98 10.48 22.17
CA SER A 318 -26.81 9.46 21.14
C SER A 318 -25.33 9.34 20.80
N LEU A 319 -24.75 8.17 21.03
CA LEU A 319 -23.36 7.87 20.74
C LEU A 319 -23.32 6.98 19.51
N LEU A 320 -22.68 7.45 18.43
CA LEU A 320 -22.44 6.64 17.25
C LEU A 320 -21.06 6.00 17.40
N SER A 321 -21.05 4.70 17.65
CA SER A 321 -19.84 3.88 17.69
C SER A 321 -19.55 3.28 16.33
N VAL A 322 -18.29 3.31 15.90
CA VAL A 322 -17.87 2.87 14.57
C VAL A 322 -16.74 1.84 14.65
N ALA A 323 -16.92 0.69 14.00
CA ALA A 323 -15.91 -0.34 13.85
C ALA A 323 -15.18 -0.19 12.51
N CYS A 324 -13.90 0.18 12.54
CA CYS A 324 -13.05 0.29 11.36
C CYS A 324 -12.40 -1.06 10.96
N GLY A 325 -13.22 -2.10 10.76
CA GLY A 325 -12.77 -3.49 10.62
C GLY A 325 -12.38 -4.14 11.96
N LEU A 326 -12.29 -5.48 11.99
CA LEU A 326 -12.10 -6.24 13.23
C LEU A 326 -10.64 -6.67 13.46
N PRO A 327 -10.23 -6.95 14.72
CA PRO A 327 -8.95 -7.57 15.05
C PRO A 327 -8.67 -8.86 14.26
N ASN A 328 -7.44 -9.04 13.77
CA ASN A 328 -7.03 -10.23 13.00
C ASN A 328 -5.71 -10.87 13.45
N ILE A 329 -5.09 -10.34 14.50
CA ILE A 329 -3.83 -10.84 15.06
C ILE A 329 -3.76 -10.52 16.55
N GLY A 330 -3.23 -11.47 17.33
CA GLY A 330 -3.13 -11.40 18.79
C GLY A 330 -3.58 -12.70 19.46
N VAL A 331 -3.12 -12.96 20.68
CA VAL A 331 -3.66 -14.10 21.45
C VAL A 331 -5.07 -13.74 21.90
N HIS A 332 -6.02 -14.64 21.61
CA HIS A 332 -7.44 -14.45 21.92
C HIS A 332 -8.06 -13.16 21.36
N TYR A 333 -7.63 -12.70 20.18
CA TYR A 333 -8.14 -11.46 19.59
C TYR A 333 -9.65 -11.49 19.33
N GLU A 334 -10.23 -12.70 19.20
CA GLU A 334 -11.68 -12.93 19.06
C GLU A 334 -12.48 -12.54 20.30
N THR A 335 -11.82 -12.38 21.46
CA THR A 335 -12.45 -11.98 22.73
C THR A 335 -12.36 -10.48 22.99
N TRP A 336 -11.69 -9.71 22.12
CA TRP A 336 -11.49 -8.28 22.32
C TRP A 336 -12.76 -7.50 22.01
N ASN A 337 -13.23 -6.72 22.98
CA ASN A 337 -14.44 -5.91 22.83
C ASN A 337 -14.28 -4.80 21.79
N THR A 338 -15.39 -4.42 21.17
CA THR A 338 -15.56 -3.23 20.32
C THR A 338 -16.73 -2.41 20.85
N GLY A 339 -16.72 -1.09 20.64
CA GLY A 339 -17.83 -0.21 20.97
C GLY A 339 -17.78 0.42 22.36
N VAL A 340 -18.87 1.06 22.78
CA VAL A 340 -18.95 1.79 24.05
C VAL A 340 -19.15 0.78 25.19
N ASN A 341 -18.09 0.53 25.96
CA ASN A 341 -18.10 -0.37 27.11
C ASN A 341 -18.06 0.36 28.46
N GLY A 342 -18.03 1.70 28.42
CA GLY A 342 -18.09 2.55 29.60
C GLY A 342 -16.80 2.61 30.41
N PRO A 343 -16.78 3.47 31.45
CA PRO A 343 -17.90 4.24 31.95
C PRO A 343 -18.34 5.41 31.03
N VAL A 344 -19.61 5.79 31.15
CA VAL A 344 -20.21 6.98 30.54
C VAL A 344 -20.65 7.91 31.67
N VAL A 345 -19.97 9.05 31.85
CA VAL A 345 -20.18 9.92 33.02
C VAL A 345 -20.46 11.35 32.60
N LEU A 346 -21.57 11.91 33.09
CA LEU A 346 -21.90 13.32 32.96
C LEU A 346 -21.40 14.07 34.20
N HIS A 347 -20.63 15.13 33.99
CA HIS A 347 -19.99 15.91 35.05
C HIS A 347 -20.50 17.35 35.10
N GLY A 348 -20.54 17.91 36.32
CA GLY A 348 -20.78 19.33 36.56
C GLY A 348 -22.23 19.66 36.86
N LEU A 349 -23.08 18.66 37.08
CA LEU A 349 -24.42 18.85 37.62
C LEU A 349 -24.33 19.38 39.06
N ASP A 350 -25.39 19.97 39.58
CA ASP A 350 -25.45 20.42 40.98
C ASP A 350 -25.26 19.26 41.97
N GLU A 351 -25.67 18.04 41.60
CA GLU A 351 -25.41 16.79 42.34
C GLU A 351 -23.98 16.24 42.15
N GLY A 352 -23.14 16.89 41.35
CA GLY A 352 -21.78 16.48 41.04
C GLY A 352 -21.65 15.75 39.69
N SER A 353 -21.41 14.43 39.75
CA SER A 353 -21.27 13.59 38.54
C SER A 353 -22.29 12.47 38.56
N ARG A 354 -22.92 12.22 37.41
CA ARG A 354 -23.89 11.15 37.22
C ARG A 354 -23.31 10.10 36.28
N ASP A 355 -23.18 8.87 36.77
CA ASP A 355 -22.79 7.72 35.96
C ASP A 355 -24.02 7.20 35.19
N LEU A 356 -23.91 7.21 33.85
CA LEU A 356 -24.96 6.80 32.93
C LEU A 356 -24.79 5.34 32.46
N THR A 357 -23.69 4.67 32.85
CA THR A 357 -23.32 3.33 32.36
C THR A 357 -24.43 2.31 32.56
N TRP A 358 -25.06 2.31 33.73
CA TRP A 358 -26.08 1.33 34.12
C TRP A 358 -27.53 1.80 33.89
N GLN A 359 -27.72 2.92 33.19
CA GLN A 359 -29.05 3.37 32.80
C GLN A 359 -29.64 2.49 31.69
N THR A 360 -30.89 2.76 31.34
CA THR A 360 -31.53 2.19 30.17
C THR A 360 -30.89 2.75 28.91
N TRP A 361 -30.31 1.86 28.11
CA TRP A 361 -29.74 2.15 26.79
C TRP A 361 -30.56 1.49 25.70
N THR A 362 -30.75 2.21 24.61
CA THR A 362 -31.48 1.80 23.41
C THR A 362 -30.53 1.75 22.22
N TYR A 363 -30.63 0.71 21.39
CA TYR A 363 -29.66 0.41 20.35
C TYR A 363 -30.29 0.39 18.96
N GLN A 364 -29.57 0.93 17.98
CA GLN A 364 -29.87 0.80 16.56
C GLN A 364 -28.63 0.34 15.80
N VAL A 365 -28.73 -0.82 15.14
CA VAL A 365 -27.69 -1.33 14.25
C VAL A 365 -27.77 -0.59 12.92
N GLY A 366 -26.62 -0.09 12.47
CA GLY A 366 -26.48 0.57 11.19
C GLY A 366 -27.11 1.95 11.08
N LEU A 367 -26.98 2.50 9.88
CA LEU A 367 -27.53 3.79 9.47
C LEU A 367 -28.90 3.60 8.80
N LYS A 368 -29.75 4.61 8.87
CA LYS A 368 -31.02 4.65 8.14
C LYS A 368 -30.78 4.54 6.63
N GLY A 369 -29.75 5.19 6.10
CA GLY A 369 -29.37 5.02 4.69
C GLY A 369 -28.95 3.59 4.31
N GLU A 370 -28.37 2.83 5.24
CA GLU A 370 -28.10 1.39 5.03
C GLU A 370 -29.41 0.58 5.01
N GLN A 371 -30.34 0.86 5.92
CA GLN A 371 -31.66 0.19 5.98
C GLN A 371 -32.51 0.47 4.74
N MET A 372 -32.38 1.67 4.17
CA MET A 372 -33.03 2.06 2.90
C MET A 372 -32.26 1.59 1.66
N ASN A 373 -31.10 0.94 1.83
CA ASN A 373 -30.26 0.43 0.76
C ASN A 373 -29.88 1.52 -0.27
N LEU A 374 -29.55 2.73 0.20
CA LEU A 374 -29.26 3.90 -0.65
C LEU A 374 -28.06 3.71 -1.59
N ASN A 375 -27.21 2.73 -1.31
CA ASN A 375 -26.09 2.32 -2.16
C ASN A 375 -26.54 1.60 -3.45
N SER A 376 -27.80 1.16 -3.55
CA SER A 376 -28.36 0.49 -4.73
C SER A 376 -29.14 1.46 -5.63
N LEU A 377 -29.35 1.09 -6.90
CA LEU A 377 -30.16 1.87 -7.84
C LEU A 377 -31.62 2.02 -7.36
N GLU A 378 -32.20 0.94 -6.84
CA GLU A 378 -33.59 0.92 -6.34
C GLU A 378 -33.72 1.74 -5.06
N GLY A 379 -32.87 1.50 -4.07
CA GLY A 379 -32.90 2.21 -2.79
C GLY A 379 -32.55 3.68 -2.92
N ALA A 380 -31.61 4.05 -3.80
CA ALA A 380 -31.32 5.45 -4.09
C ALA A 380 -32.55 6.20 -4.62
N SER A 381 -33.50 5.52 -5.25
CA SER A 381 -34.72 6.17 -5.78
C SER A 381 -35.82 6.37 -4.71
N SER A 382 -35.61 5.87 -3.49
CA SER A 382 -36.63 5.84 -2.43
C SER A 382 -36.68 7.10 -1.54
N VAL A 383 -35.75 8.04 -1.69
CA VAL A 383 -35.66 9.26 -0.88
C VAL A 383 -35.64 10.52 -1.75
N GLU A 384 -36.07 11.64 -1.16
CA GLU A 384 -35.94 12.95 -1.78
C GLU A 384 -34.51 13.48 -1.59
N TRP A 385 -33.77 13.59 -2.70
CA TRP A 385 -32.42 14.10 -2.69
C TRP A 385 -32.41 15.61 -2.89
N MET A 386 -31.62 16.30 -2.07
CA MET A 386 -31.37 17.73 -2.22
C MET A 386 -30.41 17.98 -3.39
N GLN A 387 -30.71 18.98 -4.22
CA GLN A 387 -29.94 19.36 -5.40
C GLN A 387 -29.42 20.82 -5.30
N GLY A 388 -28.40 21.15 -6.10
CA GLY A 388 -27.98 22.54 -6.37
C GLY A 388 -27.08 23.17 -5.30
N SER A 389 -27.09 24.51 -5.21
CA SER A 389 -26.19 25.31 -4.37
C SER A 389 -26.28 25.04 -2.86
N LEU A 390 -27.35 24.38 -2.42
CA LEU A 390 -27.57 23.96 -1.03
C LEU A 390 -26.55 22.89 -0.57
N ILE A 391 -25.97 22.14 -1.51
CA ILE A 391 -25.00 21.06 -1.21
C ILE A 391 -23.61 21.64 -0.85
N ALA A 392 -23.23 22.76 -1.46
CA ALA A 392 -21.89 23.34 -1.33
C ALA A 392 -21.68 24.17 -0.05
N GLN A 393 -22.76 24.55 0.65
CA GLN A 393 -22.69 25.54 1.72
C GLN A 393 -22.43 24.94 3.12
N ASN A 394 -22.70 23.65 3.34
CA ASN A 394 -22.57 23.03 4.66
C ASN A 394 -21.92 21.64 4.58
N GLN A 395 -20.64 21.52 4.94
CA GLN A 395 -19.96 20.23 5.13
C GLN A 395 -20.50 19.55 6.39
N MET A 396 -21.65 18.89 6.27
CA MET A 396 -22.30 18.23 7.41
C MET A 396 -21.75 16.81 7.58
N PRO A 397 -21.57 16.36 8.83
CA PRO A 397 -21.30 14.97 9.14
C PRO A 397 -22.54 14.10 8.87
N LEU A 398 -22.32 12.81 8.64
CA LEU A 398 -23.36 11.82 8.35
C LEU A 398 -24.27 12.23 7.18
N ALA A 399 -23.71 12.29 5.98
CA ALA A 399 -24.45 12.62 4.76
C ALA A 399 -24.22 11.57 3.67
N TRP A 400 -25.28 11.25 2.95
CA TRP A 400 -25.24 10.43 1.75
C TRP A 400 -25.18 11.33 0.54
N TYR A 401 -24.30 11.00 -0.40
CA TYR A 401 -24.14 11.69 -1.66
C TYR A 401 -24.30 10.70 -2.79
N ARG A 402 -24.90 11.14 -3.90
CA ARG A 402 -24.89 10.38 -5.13
C ARG A 402 -24.61 11.26 -6.34
N ALA A 403 -24.04 10.65 -7.37
CA ALA A 403 -23.85 11.25 -8.68
C ALA A 403 -23.87 10.16 -9.76
N TYR A 404 -24.06 10.58 -11.01
CA TYR A 404 -23.92 9.72 -12.18
C TYR A 404 -22.73 10.14 -13.03
N PHE A 405 -22.03 9.18 -13.61
CA PHE A 405 -20.91 9.44 -14.50
C PHE A 405 -20.79 8.42 -15.63
N ASP A 406 -20.13 8.82 -16.72
CA ASP A 406 -19.80 7.95 -17.85
C ASP A 406 -18.39 7.40 -17.72
N THR A 407 -18.18 6.17 -18.19
CA THR A 407 -16.88 5.52 -18.07
C THR A 407 -15.84 6.24 -18.94
N PRO A 408 -14.70 6.67 -18.37
CA PRO A 408 -13.63 7.26 -19.16
C PRO A 408 -13.13 6.29 -20.24
N SER A 409 -12.84 6.79 -21.42
CA SER A 409 -12.24 6.02 -22.52
C SER A 409 -10.86 5.45 -22.13
N GLY A 410 -10.34 4.51 -22.92
CA GLY A 410 -9.00 3.93 -22.70
C GLY A 410 -9.01 2.74 -21.75
N ASP A 411 -7.86 2.05 -21.64
CA ASP A 411 -7.71 0.78 -20.89
C ASP A 411 -7.01 0.96 -19.53
N GLU A 412 -6.62 2.18 -19.17
CA GLU A 412 -5.91 2.45 -17.92
C GLU A 412 -6.77 2.09 -16.69
N PRO A 413 -6.17 1.56 -15.61
CA PRO A 413 -6.87 1.36 -14.34
C PRO A 413 -7.41 2.68 -13.78
N LEU A 414 -8.53 2.61 -13.06
CA LEU A 414 -9.26 3.76 -12.56
C LEU A 414 -9.23 3.82 -11.02
N ALA A 415 -9.30 5.04 -10.49
CA ALA A 415 -9.57 5.28 -9.08
C ALA A 415 -10.45 6.52 -8.91
N LEU A 416 -11.07 6.65 -7.74
CA LEU A 416 -11.65 7.89 -7.26
C LEU A 416 -10.61 8.65 -6.44
N ASP A 417 -10.39 9.92 -6.78
CA ASP A 417 -9.68 10.86 -5.92
C ASP A 417 -10.64 11.40 -4.86
N MET A 418 -10.43 10.99 -3.62
CA MET A 418 -11.25 11.40 -2.47
C MET A 418 -10.55 12.47 -1.63
N GLY A 419 -9.53 13.15 -2.17
CA GLY A 419 -8.68 14.12 -1.45
C GLY A 419 -9.42 15.27 -0.77
N SER A 420 -10.68 15.52 -1.12
CA SER A 420 -11.54 16.57 -0.57
C SER A 420 -12.54 16.08 0.48
N MET A 421 -12.52 14.79 0.80
CA MET A 421 -13.51 14.13 1.66
C MET A 421 -12.93 13.81 3.04
N GLY A 422 -13.76 13.33 3.96
CA GLY A 422 -13.38 12.99 5.33
C GLY A 422 -13.16 11.49 5.51
N LYS A 423 -14.22 10.78 5.88
CA LYS A 423 -14.21 9.33 6.12
C LYS A 423 -15.57 8.75 5.76
N GLY A 424 -15.62 7.50 5.33
CA GLY A 424 -16.90 6.82 5.12
C GLY A 424 -16.78 5.60 4.21
N GLN A 425 -17.76 5.41 3.33
CA GLN A 425 -17.84 4.27 2.42
C GLN A 425 -18.27 4.69 1.02
N ILE A 426 -17.79 3.95 0.01
CA ILE A 426 -18.02 4.23 -1.42
C ILE A 426 -18.65 3.01 -2.09
N TRP A 427 -19.62 3.26 -2.97
CA TRP A 427 -20.21 2.26 -3.85
C TRP A 427 -20.29 2.77 -5.29
N ILE A 428 -20.10 1.85 -6.24
CA ILE A 428 -20.37 2.07 -7.66
C ILE A 428 -21.31 0.99 -8.14
N ASN A 429 -22.46 1.39 -8.70
CA ASN A 429 -23.48 0.47 -9.20
C ASN A 429 -23.89 -0.60 -8.17
N GLY A 430 -24.01 -0.22 -6.88
CA GLY A 430 -24.29 -1.14 -5.78
C GLY A 430 -23.10 -1.95 -5.25
N GLN A 431 -21.99 -2.00 -5.98
CA GLN A 431 -20.77 -2.70 -5.56
C GLN A 431 -19.94 -1.83 -4.63
N SER A 432 -19.58 -2.36 -3.46
CA SER A 432 -18.84 -1.60 -2.46
C SER A 432 -17.35 -1.55 -2.81
N ILE A 433 -16.86 -0.34 -3.08
CA ILE A 433 -15.43 -0.05 -3.27
C ILE A 433 -14.68 -0.20 -1.94
N GLY A 434 -15.36 0.07 -0.83
CA GLY A 434 -14.86 -0.11 0.52
C GLY A 434 -14.86 1.19 1.33
N ARG A 435 -14.18 1.15 2.47
CA ARG A 435 -14.04 2.31 3.35
C ARG A 435 -13.13 3.37 2.73
N TYR A 436 -13.27 4.62 3.14
CA TYR A 436 -12.27 5.65 2.90
C TYR A 436 -12.01 6.46 4.16
N SER A 437 -10.79 6.98 4.30
CA SER A 437 -10.42 7.91 5.35
C SER A 437 -9.20 8.71 4.92
N LEU A 438 -9.29 10.04 5.04
CA LEU A 438 -8.24 10.98 4.67
C LEU A 438 -7.31 11.29 5.86
N ALA A 439 -7.20 10.35 6.81
CA ALA A 439 -6.24 10.43 7.91
C ALA A 439 -4.81 10.58 7.38
N TYR A 440 -4.07 11.54 7.96
CA TYR A 440 -2.72 11.88 7.50
C TYR A 440 -1.67 10.93 8.07
N ALA A 441 -0.77 10.48 7.21
CA ALA A 441 0.31 9.59 7.58
C ALA A 441 1.33 10.29 8.50
N THR A 442 1.56 9.71 9.67
CA THR A 442 2.60 10.15 10.61
C THR A 442 3.72 9.11 10.70
N GLY A 443 4.98 9.52 10.54
CA GLY A 443 6.14 8.64 10.61
C GLY A 443 7.44 9.31 10.15
N ASP A 444 8.47 8.51 9.88
CA ASP A 444 9.81 8.98 9.48
C ASP A 444 10.11 8.65 8.00
N CYS A 445 9.77 9.56 7.09
CA CYS A 445 9.97 9.40 5.65
C CYS A 445 11.31 9.98 5.16
N LYS A 446 12.41 9.58 5.80
CA LYS A 446 13.77 9.91 5.35
C LYS A 446 14.24 8.99 4.21
N ASP A 447 15.30 9.42 3.54
CA ASP A 447 16.02 8.59 2.57
C ASP A 447 16.50 7.29 3.20
N TYR A 448 16.47 6.22 2.41
CA TYR A 448 16.83 4.88 2.85
C TYR A 448 17.77 4.20 1.85
N SER A 449 18.57 3.27 2.38
CA SER A 449 19.42 2.39 1.58
C SER A 449 18.82 0.98 1.50
N TYR A 450 19.05 0.28 0.38
CA TYR A 450 18.75 -1.15 0.28
C TYR A 450 19.65 -2.01 1.18
N THR A 451 20.85 -1.53 1.53
CA THR A 451 21.85 -2.33 2.24
C THR A 451 21.52 -2.57 3.71
N GLY A 452 21.90 -3.74 4.22
CA GLY A 452 21.72 -4.14 5.63
C GLY A 452 20.30 -4.57 5.96
N SER A 453 20.13 -5.23 7.11
CA SER A 453 18.88 -5.86 7.53
C SER A 453 17.66 -4.94 7.43
N PHE A 454 16.61 -5.45 6.80
CA PHE A 454 15.35 -4.76 6.58
C PHE A 454 14.36 -4.98 7.74
N ARG A 455 13.58 -3.94 8.02
CA ARG A 455 12.41 -3.95 8.90
C ARG A 455 11.33 -3.07 8.27
N ALA A 456 10.06 -3.34 8.56
CA ALA A 456 8.93 -2.60 7.98
C ALA A 456 9.06 -1.07 8.12
N THR A 457 9.72 -0.59 9.18
CA THR A 457 9.91 0.84 9.44
C THR A 457 11.09 1.49 8.71
N LYS A 458 11.92 0.72 7.99
CA LYS A 458 13.14 1.23 7.35
C LYS A 458 12.86 2.19 6.19
N CYS A 459 11.82 1.93 5.41
CA CYS A 459 11.53 2.69 4.18
C CYS A 459 10.06 3.12 4.19
N GLN A 460 9.82 4.33 4.69
CA GLN A 460 8.50 4.94 4.81
C GLN A 460 8.28 5.98 3.71
N ALA A 461 7.05 6.09 3.23
CA ALA A 461 6.63 7.10 2.26
C ALA A 461 5.26 7.68 2.64
N GLY A 462 4.93 8.84 2.07
CA GLY A 462 3.62 9.47 2.20
C GLY A 462 3.41 10.31 3.47
N CYS A 463 4.44 10.57 4.27
CA CYS A 463 4.33 11.40 5.47
C CYS A 463 3.76 12.79 5.15
N GLY A 464 2.86 13.29 6.01
CA GLY A 464 2.23 14.60 5.83
C GLY A 464 1.21 14.66 4.70
N GLN A 465 0.80 13.50 4.16
CA GLN A 465 -0.28 13.37 3.18
C GLN A 465 -1.33 12.39 3.71
N PRO A 466 -2.58 12.42 3.19
CA PRO A 466 -3.55 11.36 3.47
C PRO A 466 -2.97 10.00 3.11
N THR A 467 -3.04 9.03 4.03
CA THR A 467 -2.45 7.70 3.82
C THR A 467 -2.99 7.02 2.56
N GLN A 468 -4.30 7.16 2.32
CA GLN A 468 -4.95 6.72 1.09
C GLN A 468 -5.85 7.83 0.54
N ARG A 469 -5.44 8.40 -0.60
CA ARG A 469 -6.20 9.41 -1.35
C ARG A 469 -7.03 8.81 -2.49
N TRP A 470 -6.47 7.78 -3.15
CA TRP A 470 -7.06 7.16 -4.32
C TRP A 470 -7.67 5.80 -3.98
N TYR A 471 -8.90 5.59 -4.44
CA TYR A 471 -9.69 4.39 -4.15
C TYR A 471 -9.99 3.66 -5.45
N HIS A 472 -9.43 2.46 -5.60
CA HIS A 472 -9.46 1.67 -6.83
C HIS A 472 -10.89 1.37 -7.29
N VAL A 473 -11.15 1.64 -8.58
CA VAL A 473 -12.41 1.34 -9.27
C VAL A 473 -12.16 0.26 -10.33
N PRO A 474 -12.62 -0.99 -10.09
CA PRO A 474 -12.54 -2.04 -11.10
C PRO A 474 -13.36 -1.67 -12.34
N LYS A 475 -12.72 -1.67 -13.52
CA LYS A 475 -13.41 -1.32 -14.77
C LYS A 475 -14.54 -2.29 -15.12
N SER A 476 -14.45 -3.53 -14.68
CA SER A 476 -15.49 -4.55 -14.84
C SER A 476 -16.77 -4.24 -14.06
N TRP A 477 -16.75 -3.31 -13.11
CA TRP A 477 -17.94 -2.87 -12.37
C TRP A 477 -18.66 -1.72 -13.06
N LEU A 478 -18.10 -1.20 -14.15
CA LEU A 478 -18.62 -0.05 -14.86
C LEU A 478 -19.43 -0.44 -16.09
N GLN A 479 -20.49 0.32 -16.32
CA GLN A 479 -21.25 0.38 -17.56
C GLN A 479 -20.67 1.49 -18.46
N PRO A 480 -20.94 1.50 -19.77
CA PRO A 480 -20.45 2.57 -20.65
C PRO A 480 -20.88 3.97 -20.20
N SER A 481 -22.11 4.12 -19.70
CA SER A 481 -22.70 5.39 -19.28
C SER A 481 -23.61 5.24 -18.06
N ARG A 482 -23.94 6.35 -17.39
CA ARG A 482 -24.87 6.40 -16.21
C ARG A 482 -24.49 5.44 -15.08
N ASN A 483 -23.21 5.35 -14.75
CA ASN A 483 -22.77 4.66 -13.54
C ASN A 483 -23.22 5.44 -12.32
N LEU A 484 -23.86 4.77 -11.36
CA LEU A 484 -24.25 5.35 -10.09
C LEU A 484 -23.06 5.30 -9.12
N LEU A 485 -22.58 6.46 -8.67
CA LEU A 485 -21.65 6.61 -7.56
C LEU A 485 -22.44 7.01 -6.32
N VAL A 486 -22.29 6.26 -5.22
CA VAL A 486 -22.83 6.60 -3.91
C VAL A 486 -21.69 6.70 -2.90
N VAL A 487 -21.70 7.76 -2.09
CA VAL A 487 -20.72 8.01 -1.03
C VAL A 487 -21.48 8.29 0.25
N PHE A 488 -21.22 7.52 1.29
CA PHE A 488 -21.57 7.91 2.65
C PHE A 488 -20.38 8.64 3.26
N GLU A 489 -20.58 9.89 3.69
CA GLU A 489 -19.58 10.75 4.33
C GLU A 489 -19.91 10.94 5.82
N GLU A 490 -19.02 10.44 6.67
CA GLU A 490 -19.16 10.37 8.12
C GLU A 490 -18.78 11.68 8.80
N LEU A 491 -17.74 12.37 8.33
CA LEU A 491 -17.15 13.52 9.02
C LEU A 491 -17.50 14.86 8.37
N GLY A 492 -17.64 14.86 7.05
CA GLY A 492 -17.85 16.05 6.22
C GLY A 492 -16.78 16.15 5.14
N GLY A 493 -17.18 16.59 3.95
CA GLY A 493 -16.32 16.64 2.78
C GLY A 493 -16.88 17.53 1.67
N ASP A 494 -16.04 17.88 0.71
CA ASP A 494 -16.39 18.66 -0.47
C ASP A 494 -16.46 17.74 -1.70
N THR A 495 -17.68 17.35 -2.09
CA THR A 495 -17.92 16.44 -3.21
C THR A 495 -17.59 17.04 -4.57
N SER A 496 -17.52 18.37 -4.69
CA SER A 496 -17.25 19.06 -5.98
C SER A 496 -15.86 18.76 -6.55
N LYS A 497 -14.95 18.28 -5.70
CA LYS A 497 -13.56 17.93 -6.04
C LYS A 497 -13.32 16.43 -6.19
N ILE A 498 -14.33 15.59 -5.91
CA ILE A 498 -14.23 14.16 -6.22
C ILE A 498 -14.11 14.00 -7.73
N SER A 499 -13.15 13.20 -8.18
CA SER A 499 -12.94 12.93 -9.60
C SER A 499 -12.49 11.50 -9.86
N LEU A 500 -12.82 10.99 -11.04
CA LEU A 500 -12.21 9.78 -11.56
C LEU A 500 -10.85 10.10 -12.15
N VAL A 501 -9.85 9.31 -11.76
CA VAL A 501 -8.48 9.41 -12.21
C VAL A 501 -8.03 8.12 -12.88
N LYS A 502 -7.15 8.26 -13.86
CA LYS A 502 -6.50 7.16 -14.56
C LYS A 502 -5.10 6.94 -14.02
N ARG A 503 -4.76 5.70 -13.71
CA ARG A 503 -3.40 5.33 -13.31
C ARG A 503 -2.57 5.04 -14.55
N SER A 504 -1.53 5.83 -14.80
CA SER A 504 -0.64 5.62 -15.95
C SER A 504 0.80 5.99 -15.62
N VAL A 505 1.73 5.53 -16.47
CA VAL A 505 3.15 5.86 -16.37
C VAL A 505 3.36 7.31 -16.82
N SER A 506 4.00 8.12 -15.98
CA SER A 506 4.35 9.52 -16.30
C SER A 506 5.79 9.66 -16.76
N SER A 507 6.71 8.93 -16.14
CA SER A 507 8.10 8.85 -16.58
C SER A 507 8.69 7.46 -16.37
N VAL A 508 9.72 7.16 -17.14
CA VAL A 508 10.52 5.95 -17.00
C VAL A 508 11.99 6.31 -16.89
N CYS A 509 12.69 5.61 -16.02
CA CYS A 509 14.10 5.81 -15.79
C CYS A 509 14.89 4.54 -16.05
N ALA A 510 16.15 4.66 -16.43
CA ALA A 510 17.08 3.54 -16.43
C ALA A 510 18.42 4.00 -15.87
N ASP A 511 19.10 3.13 -15.14
CA ASP A 511 20.42 3.36 -14.56
C ASP A 511 21.23 2.07 -14.71
N VAL A 512 22.00 1.98 -15.79
CA VAL A 512 22.63 0.72 -16.23
C VAL A 512 24.12 0.95 -16.45
N SER A 513 24.95 0.09 -15.85
CA SER A 513 26.40 0.11 -16.04
C SER A 513 26.80 -0.43 -17.42
N GLU A 514 27.98 -0.04 -17.91
CA GLU A 514 28.53 -0.58 -19.15
C GLU A 514 28.80 -2.11 -19.06
N PHE A 515 29.01 -2.64 -17.85
CA PHE A 515 29.17 -4.06 -17.53
C PHE A 515 27.99 -4.59 -16.70
N HIS A 516 26.81 -4.68 -17.30
CA HIS A 516 25.64 -5.25 -16.66
C HIS A 516 25.56 -6.77 -16.89
N PRO A 517 25.51 -7.61 -15.83
CA PRO A 517 25.28 -9.04 -15.96
C PRO A 517 23.95 -9.34 -16.65
N SER A 518 23.93 -10.26 -17.62
CA SER A 518 22.67 -10.70 -18.24
C SER A 518 22.73 -12.12 -18.78
N ILE A 519 21.58 -12.80 -18.73
CA ILE A 519 21.41 -14.16 -19.26
C ILE A 519 21.70 -14.23 -20.78
N LYS A 520 21.34 -13.19 -21.53
CA LYS A 520 21.54 -13.16 -22.99
C LYS A 520 23.02 -13.16 -23.36
N ASN A 521 23.84 -12.44 -22.61
CA ASN A 521 25.29 -12.41 -22.83
C ASN A 521 25.87 -13.82 -22.60
N TRP A 522 25.45 -14.49 -21.52
CA TRP A 522 25.86 -15.85 -21.20
C TRP A 522 25.48 -16.90 -22.25
N GLN A 523 24.23 -16.90 -22.73
CA GLN A 523 23.79 -17.86 -23.76
C GLN A 523 24.58 -17.71 -25.07
N THR A 524 24.96 -16.49 -25.42
CA THR A 524 25.76 -16.22 -26.62
C THR A 524 27.20 -16.74 -26.43
N GLU A 525 27.78 -16.55 -25.24
CA GLU A 525 29.11 -17.06 -24.90
C GLU A 525 29.16 -18.60 -24.87
N SER A 526 28.15 -19.26 -24.32
CA SER A 526 28.09 -20.73 -24.28
C SER A 526 27.85 -21.37 -25.66
N SER A 527 27.20 -20.64 -26.58
CA SER A 527 26.96 -21.09 -27.96
C SER A 527 28.14 -20.89 -28.93
N GLY A 528 29.18 -20.12 -28.54
CA GLY A 528 30.33 -19.80 -29.41
C GLY A 528 30.06 -18.76 -30.51
N GLU A 529 28.83 -18.25 -30.66
CA GLU A 529 28.43 -17.26 -31.67
C GLU A 529 28.63 -15.81 -31.19
N ALA A 530 29.81 -15.48 -30.65
CA ALA A 530 30.05 -14.16 -30.03
C ALA A 530 30.15 -13.01 -31.07
N LYS A 531 29.03 -12.35 -31.39
CA LYS A 531 29.03 -11.06 -32.11
C LYS A 531 29.32 -9.89 -31.14
N PRO A 532 30.23 -8.95 -31.46
CA PRO A 532 30.59 -7.81 -30.59
C PRO A 532 29.42 -6.90 -30.19
N GLU A 533 28.42 -6.75 -31.08
CA GLU A 533 27.21 -5.95 -30.83
C GLU A 533 26.25 -6.56 -29.79
N LEU A 534 26.35 -7.86 -29.54
CA LEU A 534 25.56 -8.56 -28.51
C LEU A 534 26.17 -8.44 -27.10
N ARG A 535 27.45 -8.06 -26.97
CA ARG A 535 28.14 -7.93 -25.67
C ARG A 535 27.80 -6.65 -24.91
N ARG A 536 27.39 -5.59 -25.63
CA ARG A 536 27.21 -4.26 -25.05
C ARG A 536 25.91 -4.20 -24.25
N SER A 537 26.02 -3.85 -22.96
CA SER A 537 24.87 -3.52 -22.10
C SER A 537 23.99 -2.47 -22.80
N LYS A 538 22.67 -2.56 -22.61
CA LYS A 538 21.72 -1.65 -23.27
C LYS A 538 20.83 -0.99 -22.23
N VAL A 539 20.63 0.30 -22.40
CA VAL A 539 19.52 1.01 -21.77
C VAL A 539 18.25 0.61 -22.48
N HIS A 540 17.24 0.18 -21.72
CA HIS A 540 15.92 -0.14 -22.22
C HIS A 540 14.89 0.82 -21.63
N LEU A 541 14.18 1.55 -22.49
CA LEU A 541 13.09 2.45 -22.10
C LEU A 541 11.80 2.00 -22.77
N ARG A 542 10.72 1.95 -22.00
CA ARG A 542 9.41 1.52 -22.46
C ARG A 542 8.31 2.27 -21.72
N CYS A 543 7.56 3.10 -22.45
CA CYS A 543 6.32 3.68 -21.96
C CYS A 543 5.17 2.66 -21.99
N ALA A 544 4.04 3.00 -21.35
CA ALA A 544 2.86 2.16 -21.32
C ALA A 544 2.25 1.97 -22.74
N PRO A 545 1.41 0.93 -22.95
CA PRO A 545 0.58 0.83 -24.15
C PRO A 545 -0.15 2.14 -24.45
N GLY A 546 -0.17 2.59 -25.71
CA GLY A 546 -0.77 3.87 -26.12
C GLY A 546 0.08 5.12 -25.87
N GLN A 547 1.19 5.02 -25.13
CA GLN A 547 2.11 6.13 -24.89
C GLN A 547 3.40 6.02 -25.74
N SER A 548 4.06 7.16 -25.91
CA SER A 548 5.39 7.28 -26.49
C SER A 548 6.29 8.15 -25.60
N ILE A 549 7.60 8.00 -25.75
CA ILE A 549 8.57 8.89 -25.10
C ILE A 549 8.42 10.27 -25.72
N SER A 550 8.00 11.26 -24.94
CA SER A 550 7.76 12.61 -25.42
C SER A 550 8.93 13.55 -25.19
N ALA A 551 9.71 13.30 -24.15
CA ALA A 551 10.91 14.08 -23.84
C ALA A 551 11.93 13.25 -23.05
N ILE A 552 13.20 13.66 -23.13
CA ILE A 552 14.26 13.19 -22.23
C ILE A 552 14.56 14.32 -21.25
N LYS A 553 14.18 14.14 -19.99
CA LYS A 553 14.35 15.15 -18.94
C LYS A 553 15.78 15.17 -18.40
N PHE A 554 16.44 14.02 -18.39
CA PHE A 554 17.82 13.88 -17.95
C PHE A 554 18.48 12.72 -18.71
N ALA A 555 19.75 12.86 -19.07
CA ALA A 555 20.59 11.77 -19.52
C ALA A 555 22.06 12.04 -19.18
N SER A 556 22.75 11.03 -18.63
CA SER A 556 24.18 11.10 -18.33
C SER A 556 24.84 9.74 -18.52
N PHE A 557 25.84 9.68 -19.39
CA PHE A 557 26.81 8.61 -19.50
C PHE A 557 28.11 9.02 -18.79
N GLY A 558 28.47 8.31 -17.72
CA GLY A 558 29.61 8.63 -16.88
C GLY A 558 29.38 8.15 -15.45
N THR A 559 29.49 9.04 -14.46
CA THR A 559 29.28 8.73 -13.02
C THR A 559 28.12 9.53 -12.41
N PRO A 560 26.89 9.48 -12.96
CA PRO A 560 25.74 10.18 -12.38
C PRO A 560 25.48 9.73 -10.93
N SER A 561 24.74 10.52 -10.17
CA SER A 561 24.26 10.23 -8.81
C SER A 561 22.73 10.38 -8.72
N GLY A 562 22.15 10.07 -7.58
CA GLY A 562 20.71 10.19 -7.34
C GLY A 562 19.90 8.97 -7.78
N THR A 563 18.57 9.13 -7.80
CA THR A 563 17.61 8.08 -8.16
C THR A 563 16.61 8.60 -9.19
N CYS A 564 15.73 7.73 -9.70
CA CYS A 564 14.74 8.13 -10.70
C CYS A 564 13.88 9.32 -10.23
N GLY A 565 13.93 10.42 -10.98
CA GLY A 565 13.27 11.70 -10.66
C GLY A 565 14.18 12.74 -9.98
N SER A 566 15.36 12.33 -9.50
CA SER A 566 16.33 13.16 -8.79
C SER A 566 17.77 12.87 -9.26
N PHE A 567 17.95 12.43 -10.50
CA PHE A 567 19.28 12.17 -11.03
C PHE A 567 20.09 13.46 -11.15
N GLU A 568 21.37 13.37 -10.85
CA GLU A 568 22.32 14.46 -10.97
C GLU A 568 23.50 14.02 -11.85
N GLN A 569 24.03 14.99 -12.58
CA GLN A 569 25.24 14.79 -13.35
C GLN A 569 26.43 14.66 -12.39
N GLY A 570 27.27 13.66 -12.59
CA GLY A 570 28.52 13.53 -11.83
C GLY A 570 29.70 14.22 -12.50
N GLU A 571 30.84 14.19 -11.81
CA GLU A 571 32.13 14.73 -12.27
C GLU A 571 32.55 14.16 -13.64
N CYS A 572 32.29 12.88 -13.88
CA CYS A 572 32.43 12.28 -15.21
C CYS A 572 31.10 12.28 -15.96
N HIS A 573 31.06 12.94 -17.11
CA HIS A 573 29.88 13.02 -17.97
C HIS A 573 30.25 13.24 -19.44
N SER A 574 29.61 12.49 -20.34
CA SER A 574 29.66 12.77 -21.77
C SER A 574 28.64 13.83 -22.18
N THR A 575 29.10 14.91 -22.82
CA THR A 575 28.26 15.98 -23.39
C THR A 575 27.31 15.51 -24.50
N LYS A 576 27.50 14.30 -25.05
CA LYS A 576 26.58 13.71 -26.04
C LYS A 576 25.44 12.89 -25.43
N SER A 577 25.43 12.69 -24.11
CA SER A 577 24.43 11.86 -23.42
C SER A 577 23.00 12.23 -23.80
N GLN A 578 22.66 13.51 -23.72
CA GLN A 578 21.32 14.01 -24.03
C GLN A 578 20.93 13.73 -25.49
N THR A 579 21.75 14.15 -26.45
CA THR A 579 21.47 13.99 -27.90
C THR A 579 21.32 12.52 -28.32
N VAL A 580 22.07 11.60 -27.68
CA VAL A 580 21.98 10.16 -27.97
C VAL A 580 20.63 9.59 -27.52
N LEU A 581 20.18 9.96 -26.32
CA LEU A 581 18.93 9.46 -25.77
C LEU A 581 17.70 10.14 -26.39
N GLU A 582 17.83 11.38 -26.88
CA GLU A 582 16.74 12.07 -27.61
C GLU A 582 16.29 11.33 -28.88
N LYS A 583 17.12 10.43 -29.44
CA LYS A 583 16.71 9.52 -30.53
C LYS A 583 15.61 8.52 -30.13
N CYS A 584 15.27 8.45 -28.84
CA CYS A 584 14.17 7.67 -28.31
C CYS A 584 12.82 8.40 -28.38
N ILE A 585 12.80 9.72 -28.58
CA ILE A 585 11.57 10.52 -28.65
C ILE A 585 10.69 10.04 -29.82
N GLY A 586 9.39 9.99 -29.58
CA GLY A 586 8.37 9.48 -30.52
C GLY A 586 8.24 7.95 -30.53
N LYS A 587 9.07 7.22 -29.79
CA LYS A 587 9.00 5.74 -29.71
C LYS A 587 8.36 5.31 -28.41
N GLN A 588 7.51 4.29 -28.47
CA GLN A 588 7.02 3.61 -27.26
C GLN A 588 8.12 2.80 -26.56
N ARG A 589 9.02 2.20 -27.35
CA ARG A 589 10.14 1.38 -26.88
C ARG A 589 11.43 1.87 -27.51
N CYS A 590 12.46 2.03 -26.71
CA CYS A 590 13.79 2.39 -27.16
C CYS A 590 14.85 1.52 -26.48
N ALA A 591 15.88 1.16 -27.24
CA ALA A 591 17.06 0.49 -26.71
C ALA A 591 18.31 1.19 -27.23
N VAL A 592 19.24 1.55 -26.35
CA VAL A 592 20.49 2.22 -26.69
C VAL A 592 21.65 1.45 -26.10
N ALA A 593 22.60 1.03 -26.95
CA ALA A 593 23.79 0.34 -26.49
C ALA A 593 24.75 1.29 -25.77
N ILE A 594 25.24 0.84 -24.61
CA ILE A 594 26.16 1.57 -23.75
C ILE A 594 27.57 1.30 -24.26
N SER A 595 28.19 2.32 -24.84
CA SER A 595 29.57 2.26 -25.30
C SER A 595 30.11 3.66 -25.57
N PRO A 596 31.40 3.92 -25.31
CA PRO A 596 32.07 5.18 -25.65
C PRO A 596 31.75 5.69 -27.06
N ASP A 597 31.79 4.82 -28.08
CA ASP A 597 31.52 5.17 -29.48
C ASP A 597 30.15 5.84 -29.68
N ASN A 598 29.11 5.33 -29.01
CA ASN A 598 27.76 5.86 -29.12
C ASN A 598 27.62 7.21 -28.42
N PHE A 599 28.41 7.42 -27.36
CA PHE A 599 28.34 8.60 -26.50
C PHE A 599 29.49 9.58 -26.77
N GLY A 600 30.10 9.54 -27.96
CA GLY A 600 31.07 10.55 -28.39
C GLY A 600 32.45 10.45 -27.74
N GLY A 601 32.82 9.29 -27.20
CA GLY A 601 34.11 9.01 -26.57
C GLY A 601 33.99 8.47 -25.15
N ASP A 602 35.13 8.11 -24.56
CA ASP A 602 35.19 7.72 -23.14
C ASP A 602 35.35 9.00 -22.28
N PRO A 603 34.33 9.41 -21.51
CA PRO A 603 34.40 10.63 -20.71
C PRO A 603 35.36 10.52 -19.51
N CYS A 604 35.72 9.31 -19.08
CA CYS A 604 36.64 9.10 -17.94
C CYS A 604 37.33 7.72 -17.99
N PRO A 605 38.49 7.60 -18.64
CA PRO A 605 39.24 6.34 -18.72
C PRO A 605 39.47 5.69 -17.35
N ASN A 606 39.40 4.35 -17.30
CA ASN A 606 39.57 3.53 -16.09
C ASN A 606 38.53 3.69 -14.97
N VAL A 607 37.49 4.51 -15.17
CA VAL A 607 36.32 4.59 -14.30
C VAL A 607 35.21 3.72 -14.87
N MET A 608 34.44 3.01 -14.04
CA MET A 608 33.25 2.30 -14.52
C MET A 608 32.14 3.30 -14.83
N LYS A 609 31.63 3.30 -16.06
CA LYS A 609 30.54 4.18 -16.47
C LYS A 609 29.19 3.52 -16.36
N ARG A 610 28.19 4.36 -16.16
CA ARG A 610 26.77 4.01 -16.26
C ARG A 610 26.02 5.04 -17.07
N VAL A 611 24.90 4.63 -17.67
CA VAL A 611 23.94 5.53 -18.27
C VAL A 611 22.74 5.66 -17.34
N ALA A 612 22.55 6.84 -16.79
CA ALA A 612 21.32 7.23 -16.12
C ALA A 612 20.47 8.10 -17.05
N VAL A 613 19.19 7.80 -17.18
CA VAL A 613 18.25 8.54 -18.03
C VAL A 613 16.88 8.63 -17.35
N GLU A 614 16.20 9.77 -17.50
CA GLU A 614 14.80 9.97 -17.15
C GLU A 614 14.06 10.44 -18.41
N ALA A 615 13.10 9.65 -18.86
CA ALA A 615 12.28 9.92 -20.04
C ALA A 615 10.81 10.14 -19.63
N VAL A 616 10.17 11.15 -20.20
CA VAL A 616 8.75 11.45 -19.98
C VAL A 616 7.91 10.64 -20.96
N CYS A 617 6.83 10.04 -20.46
CA CYS A 617 5.86 9.29 -21.25
C CYS A 617 4.55 10.07 -21.34
N SER A 618 4.03 10.22 -22.56
CA SER A 618 2.71 10.81 -22.79
C SER A 618 1.95 10.00 -23.85
N PRO A 619 0.62 10.14 -23.94
CA PRO A 619 -0.14 9.60 -25.07
C PRO A 619 0.53 9.99 -26.38
N GLY A 620 0.64 9.03 -27.31
CA GLY A 620 1.17 9.30 -28.65
C GLY A 620 0.27 10.29 -29.38
N THR A 621 0.86 11.31 -30.01
CA THR A 621 0.18 12.21 -30.95
C THR A 621 -0.15 11.53 -32.26
#